data_AF-A0A3P7P4U8-F1
#
_entry.id   AF-A0A3P7P4U8-F1
#
_cell.length_a   1.000
_cell.length_b   1.000
_cell.length_c   1.000
_cell.angle_alpha   90.00
_cell.angle_beta   90.00
_cell.angle_gamma   90.00
#
_symmetry.space_group_name_H-M   'P 1'
#
loop_
_entity.id
_entity.type
_entity.pdbx_description
1 polymer ?
#
loop_
_entity_poly.entity_id
_entity_poly.type
_entity_poly.pdbx_seq_one_letter_code
_entity_poly.pdbx_strand_id
1 'polypeptide(L)' 'MPDGKTNFECHCIAPIMGSPCGYLFRESMLCRDEKSAEEFEAGACADEFMAFVECVVRTGCFECVQSLL' A
#
# COMPACT_ATOMS: atom_id res chain seq x y z
N MET A 1 -0.32 -3.96 14.62
CA MET A 1 0.37 -4.68 15.71
C MET A 1 0.11 -3.91 17.01
N PRO A 2 0.32 -4.49 18.21
CA PRO A 2 0.01 -3.80 19.47
C PRO A 2 0.70 -2.45 19.65
N ASP A 3 1.79 -2.22 18.92
CA ASP A 3 2.55 -0.98 18.82
C ASP A 3 2.02 0.00 17.76
N GLY A 4 0.87 -0.27 17.13
CA GLY A 4 0.29 0.53 16.07
C GLY A 4 0.84 0.25 14.66
N LYS A 5 1.90 -0.56 14.53
CA LYS A 5 2.55 -0.81 13.23
C LYS A 5 1.74 -1.74 12.33
N THR A 6 2.04 -1.71 11.04
CA THR A 6 1.37 -2.55 10.02
C THR A 6 1.58 -4.04 10.30
N ASN A 7 0.49 -4.82 10.26
CA ASN A 7 0.58 -6.28 10.26
C ASN A 7 0.52 -6.81 8.82
N PHE A 8 1.68 -7.09 8.22
CA PHE A 8 1.79 -7.61 6.84
C PHE A 8 1.25 -9.03 6.65
N GLU A 9 0.93 -9.74 7.72
CA GLU A 9 0.31 -11.08 7.69
C GLU A 9 -1.22 -11.02 7.82
N CYS A 10 -1.79 -9.81 7.96
CA CYS A 10 -3.23 -9.64 8.04
C CYS A 10 -3.90 -10.00 6.71
N HIS A 11 -4.91 -10.87 6.76
CA HIS A 11 -5.68 -11.29 5.59
C HIS A 11 -6.29 -10.11 4.80
N CYS A 12 -6.54 -8.98 5.44
CA CYS A 12 -7.06 -7.76 4.80
C CYS A 12 -6.15 -7.23 3.68
N ILE A 13 -4.82 -7.39 3.84
CA ILE A 13 -3.84 -6.89 2.87
C ILE A 13 -3.12 -8.01 2.12
N ALA A 14 -3.42 -9.27 2.43
CA ALA A 14 -2.82 -10.42 1.75
C ALA A 14 -2.94 -10.35 0.20
N PRO A 15 -4.10 -9.95 -0.39
CA PRO A 15 -4.19 -9.79 -1.84
C PRO A 15 -3.25 -8.71 -2.39
N ILE A 16 -3.04 -7.62 -1.64
CA ILE A 16 -2.14 -6.53 -2.04
C ILE A 16 -0.69 -7.00 -1.94
N MET A 17 -0.35 -7.66 -0.82
CA MET A 17 0.99 -8.20 -0.56
C MET A 17 1.39 -9.28 -1.56
N GLY A 18 0.44 -10.07 -2.05
CA GLY A 18 0.67 -11.07 -3.10
C GLY A 18 0.66 -10.51 -4.53
N SER A 19 0.38 -9.22 -4.72
CA SER A 19 0.36 -8.60 -6.05
C SER A 19 1.77 -8.26 -6.56
N PRO A 20 1.95 -8.06 -7.88
CA PRO A 20 3.17 -7.50 -8.44
C PRO A 20 3.61 -6.16 -7.81
N CYS A 21 2.70 -5.40 -7.20
CA CYS A 21 2.97 -4.12 -6.56
C CYS A 21 3.11 -4.21 -5.02
N GLY A 22 3.05 -5.42 -4.45
CA GLY A 22 3.04 -5.62 -3.00
C GLY A 22 4.32 -5.13 -2.29
N TYR A 23 5.46 -5.11 -2.97
CA TYR A 23 6.70 -4.57 -2.41
C TYR A 23 6.64 -3.04 -2.22
N LEU A 24 6.05 -2.30 -3.16
CA LEU A 24 5.85 -0.85 -3.05
C LEU A 24 4.82 -0.50 -1.98
N PHE A 25 3.75 -1.31 -1.88
CA PHE A 25 2.80 -1.16 -0.78
C PHE A 25 3.48 -1.34 0.57
N ARG A 26 4.38 -2.34 0.69
CA ARG A 26 5.17 -2.55 1.91
C ARG A 26 6.05 -1.35 2.23
N GLU A 27 6.76 -0.80 1.24
CA GLU A 27 7.61 0.39 1.44
C GLU A 27 6.78 1.59 1.92
N SER A 28 5.63 1.86 1.29
CA SER A 28 4.72 2.92 1.72
C SER A 28 4.23 2.74 3.17
N MET A 29 3.90 1.51 3.55
CA MET A 29 3.44 1.20 4.92
C MET A 29 4.56 1.28 5.96
N LEU A 30 5.79 0.87 5.60
CA LEU A 30 6.95 1.01 6.48
C LEU A 30 7.30 2.49 6.69
N CYS A 31 7.25 3.31 5.64
CA CYS A 31 7.40 4.76 5.80
C CYS A 31 6.35 5.31 6.77
N ARG A 32 5.06 4.97 6.59
CA ARG A 32 4.00 5.41 7.51
C ARG A 32 4.25 4.95 8.95
N ASP A 33 4.75 3.73 9.17
CA ASP A 33 5.05 3.21 10.51
C ASP A 33 6.21 3.96 11.22
N GLU A 34 7.01 4.73 10.47
CA GLU A 34 8.10 5.57 10.99
C GLU A 34 7.70 7.03 11.21
N LYS A 35 6.55 7.47 10.68
CA LYS A 35 6.08 8.86 10.77
C LYS A 35 5.01 9.03 11.83
N SER A 36 5.01 10.20 12.46
CA SER A 36 3.86 10.65 13.25
C SER A 36 2.65 10.92 12.36
N ALA A 37 1.46 10.97 12.97
CA ALA A 37 0.24 11.35 12.27
C ALA A 37 0.35 12.75 11.65
N GLU A 38 0.97 13.71 12.35
CA GLU A 38 1.19 15.08 11.88
C GLU A 38 2.11 15.11 10.65
N GLU A 39 3.22 14.37 10.67
CA GLU A 39 4.12 14.27 9.51
C GLU A 39 3.42 13.64 8.30
N PHE A 40 2.63 12.58 8.52
CA PHE A 40 1.86 11.93 7.46
C PHE A 40 0.80 12.88 6.87
N GLU A 41 0.06 13.63 7.71
CA GLU A 41 -0.89 14.66 7.27
C GLU A 41 -0.20 15.83 6.54
N ALA A 42 1.04 16.14 6.89
CA ALA A 42 1.88 17.11 6.19
C ALA A 42 2.45 16.58 4.85
N GLY A 43 2.16 15.33 4.47
CA GLY A 43 2.55 14.74 3.19
C GLY A 43 3.79 13.84 3.25
N ALA A 44 4.26 13.45 4.45
CA ALA A 44 5.29 12.43 4.53
C ALA A 44 4.80 11.11 3.88
N CYS A 45 5.73 10.40 3.24
CA CYS A 45 5.48 9.14 2.51
C CYS A 45 4.71 9.29 1.19
N ALA A 46 4.52 10.52 0.68
CA ALA A 46 3.84 10.76 -0.59
C ALA A 46 4.56 10.07 -1.76
N ASP A 47 5.89 10.11 -1.81
CA ASP A 47 6.67 9.52 -2.90
C ASP A 47 6.53 7.98 -2.92
N GLU A 48 6.63 7.33 -1.77
CA GLU A 48 6.46 5.88 -1.62
C GLU A 48 5.04 5.44 -1.98
N PHE A 49 4.03 6.23 -1.56
CA PHE A 49 2.64 5.96 -1.92
C PHE A 49 2.41 6.14 -3.42
N MET A 50 2.94 7.21 -4.03
CA MET A 50 2.80 7.45 -5.46
C MET A 50 3.51 6.38 -6.29
N ALA A 51 4.67 5.89 -5.86
CA ALA A 51 5.34 4.76 -6.52
C ALA A 51 4.44 3.50 -6.52
N PHE A 52 3.76 3.20 -5.41
CA PHE A 52 2.77 2.13 -5.34
C PHE A 52 1.61 2.36 -6.33
N VAL A 53 1.02 3.56 -6.34
CA VAL A 53 -0.07 3.92 -7.26
C VAL A 53 0.36 3.79 -8.73
N GLU A 54 1.54 4.27 -9.10
CA GLU A 54 2.09 4.14 -10.45
C GLU A 54 2.23 2.68 -10.87
N CYS A 55 2.68 1.80 -9.97
CA CYS A 55 2.74 0.37 -10.25
C CYS A 55 1.34 -0.21 -10.49
N VAL A 56 0.37 0.12 -9.63
CA VAL A 56 -1.02 -0.36 -9.75
C VAL A 56 -1.60 0.03 -11.10
N VAL A 57 -1.48 1.31 -11.47
CA VAL A 57 -1.96 1.82 -12.76
C VAL A 57 -1.25 1.16 -13.93
N ARG A 58 0.09 1.03 -13.88
CA ARG A 58 0.88 0.43 -14.97
C ARG A 58 0.58 -1.06 -15.19
N THR A 59 0.20 -1.78 -14.13
CA THR A 59 0.03 -3.24 -14.17
C THR A 59 -1.43 -3.69 -14.28
N GLY A 60 -2.39 -2.77 -14.14
CA GLY A 60 -3.81 -3.13 -14.02
C GLY A 60 -4.13 -3.93 -12.76
N CYS A 61 -3.28 -3.85 -11.72
CA CYS A 61 -3.58 -4.53 -10.46
C CYS A 61 -4.89 -3.99 -9.87
N PHE A 62 -5.69 -4.90 -9.30
CA PHE A 62 -6.97 -4.58 -8.66
C PHE A 62 -8.04 -4.01 -9.59
N GLU A 63 -7.86 -4.07 -10.91
CA GLU A 63 -8.94 -3.83 -11.85
C GLU A 63 -10.10 -4.79 -11.53
N CYS A 64 -11.27 -4.24 -11.26
CA CYS A 64 -12.50 -5.02 -11.22
C CYS A 64 -12.77 -5.50 -12.64
N VAL A 65 -12.45 -6.76 -12.95
CA VAL A 65 -13.04 -7.43 -14.10
C VAL A 65 -14.53 -7.54 -13.80
N GLN A 66 -15.33 -6.56 -14.26
CA GLN A 66 -16.76 -6.78 -14.41
C GLN A 66 -16.91 -7.84 -15.50
N SER A 67 -16.97 -9.10 -15.09
CA SER A 67 -17.43 -10.19 -15.94
C SER A 67 -18.94 -10.02 -16.19
N LEU A 68 -19.31 -9.11 -17.09
CA LEU A 68 -20.65 -8.99 -17.65
C LEU A 68 -20.56 -8.62 -19.14
N LEU A 69 -20.25 -9.65 -19.94
CA LEU A 69 -21.07 -9.97 -21.12
C LEU A 69 -22.39 -10.57 -20.64
#